data_AF-A0AAW1URN8-F1
#
_entry.id   AF-A0AAW1URN8-F1
#
_cell.length_a   1.000
_cell.length_b   1.000
_cell.length_c   1.000
_cell.angle_alpha   90.00
_cell.angle_beta   90.00
_cell.angle_gamma   90.00
#
_symmetry.space_group_name_H-M   'P 1'
#
loop_
_entity.id
_entity.type
_entity.pdbx_description
1 polymer ?
#
loop_
_entity_poly.entity_id
_entity_poly.type
_entity_poly.pdbx_seq_one_letter_code
_entity_poly.pdbx_strand_id
1 'polypeptide(L)'
;MAMNKKTWKLNNTPTKSPLEGSVDMNVSCELTASVEHRGFLTMFADISGFGAWHRRLFVLKENSLSYWKYPDDEKKISPIDSIDLNNCINKEVGPVSRDICARLHTFLLETVKNPFHKTKSL
;
A
#
# COMPACT_ATOMS: atom_id res chain seq x y z
N MET A 1 -4.30 11.07 -17.71
CA MET A 1 -4.65 11.51 -19.07
C MET A 1 -5.67 12.64 -18.93
N ALA A 2 -5.37 13.85 -19.38
CA ALA A 2 -6.34 14.95 -19.33
C ALA A 2 -7.46 14.69 -20.34
N MET A 3 -8.73 14.74 -19.91
CA MET A 3 -9.84 14.65 -20.84
C MET A 3 -9.88 15.94 -21.67
N ASN A 4 -9.77 15.82 -23.00
CA ASN A 4 -9.60 16.99 -23.88
C ASN A 4 -10.90 17.80 -24.06
N LYS A 5 -12.06 17.21 -23.78
CA LYS A 5 -13.34 17.90 -23.85
C LYS A 5 -13.45 18.90 -22.69
N LYS A 6 -13.63 20.18 -23.02
CA LYS A 6 -13.78 21.28 -22.07
C LYS A 6 -15.16 21.92 -22.05
N THR A 7 -16.03 21.59 -23.01
CA THR A 7 -17.34 22.22 -23.15
C THR A 7 -18.42 21.14 -23.24
N TRP A 8 -19.46 21.25 -22.42
CA TRP A 8 -20.61 20.34 -22.39
C TRP A 8 -21.90 21.11 -22.62
N LYS A 9 -22.69 20.68 -23.60
CA LYS A 9 -24.03 21.22 -23.82
C LYS A 9 -24.96 20.74 -22.72
N LEU A 10 -25.74 21.67 -22.17
CA LEU A 10 -26.79 21.38 -21.21
C LEU A 10 -28.00 20.81 -21.96
N ASN A 11 -28.10 19.47 -21.99
CA ASN A 11 -29.25 18.77 -22.55
C ASN A 11 -30.25 18.46 -21.42
N ASN A 12 -31.55 18.54 -21.69
CA ASN A 12 -32.63 18.22 -20.75
C ASN A 12 -32.63 19.05 -19.45
N THR A 13 -32.36 20.36 -19.53
CA THR A 13 -32.61 21.25 -18.38
C THR A 13 -34.12 21.31 -18.09
N PRO A 14 -34.54 21.30 -16.81
CA PRO A 14 -35.95 21.44 -16.45
C PRO A 14 -36.55 22.70 -17.09
N THR A 15 -37.83 22.66 -17.47
CA THR A 15 -38.52 23.73 -18.21
C THR A 15 -38.53 25.11 -17.52
N LYS A 16 -38.27 25.17 -16.21
CA LYS A 16 -38.15 26.41 -15.43
C LYS A 16 -36.71 26.72 -14.99
N SER A 17 -35.73 26.02 -15.55
CA SER A 17 -34.32 26.24 -15.26
C SER A 17 -33.86 27.56 -15.90
N PRO A 18 -33.20 28.46 -15.15
CA PRO A 18 -32.55 29.64 -15.74
C PRO A 18 -31.25 29.28 -16.50
N LEU A 19 -30.81 28.02 -16.44
CA LEU A 19 -29.60 27.54 -17.10
C LEU A 19 -29.89 27.02 -18.51
N GLU A 20 -29.19 27.59 -19.49
CA GLU A 20 -29.22 27.22 -20.90
C GLU A 20 -27.81 27.25 -21.51
N GLY A 21 -27.63 26.65 -22.70
CA GLY A 21 -26.36 26.71 -23.43
C GLY A 21 -25.34 25.64 -23.07
N SER A 22 -24.10 26.04 -22.80
CA SER A 22 -22.97 25.12 -22.53
C SER A 22 -22.22 25.50 -21.26
N VAL A 23 -21.66 24.50 -20.58
CA VAL A 23 -20.77 24.69 -19.43
C VAL A 23 -19.36 24.35 -19.85
N ASP A 24 -18.43 25.24 -19.55
CA ASP A 24 -17.00 24.98 -19.66
C ASP A 24 -16.47 24.42 -18.34
N MET A 25 -15.80 23.27 -18.39
CA MET A 25 -15.19 22.60 -17.24
C MET A 25 -13.79 22.10 -17.61
N ASN A 26 -12.92 22.02 -16.62
CA ASN A 26 -11.64 21.35 -16.77
C ASN A 26 -11.70 20.03 -16.00
N VAL A 27 -11.60 18.91 -16.70
CA VAL A 27 -11.67 17.57 -16.09
C VAL A 27 -10.33 16.87 -16.24
N SER A 28 -9.62 16.77 -15.13
CA SER A 28 -8.42 15.95 -15.02
C SER A 28 -8.80 14.53 -14.55
N CYS A 29 -8.22 13.51 -15.18
CA CYS A 29 -8.27 12.14 -14.70
C CYS A 29 -6.84 11.62 -14.59
N GLU A 30 -6.46 11.21 -13.39
CA GLU A 30 -5.19 10.56 -13.12
C GLU A 30 -5.43 9.05 -13.05
N LEU A 31 -4.82 8.31 -13.97
CA LEU A 31 -4.84 6.85 -13.95
C LEU A 31 -3.59 6.41 -13.17
N THR A 32 -3.74 6.14 -11.88
CA THR A 32 -2.72 5.49 -11.08
C THR A 32 -2.85 3.98 -11.25
N ALA A 33 -1.99 3.39 -12.08
CA ALA A 33 -1.78 1.95 -12.06
C ALA A 33 -0.87 1.64 -10.85
N SER A 34 -1.47 1.31 -9.70
CA SER A 34 -0.71 0.78 -8.58
C SER A 34 -0.47 -0.70 -8.82
N VAL A 35 0.80 -1.10 -8.81
CA VAL A 35 1.16 -2.51 -8.83
C VAL A 35 0.89 -3.06 -7.43
N GLU A 36 -0.15 -3.88 -7.30
CA GLU A 36 -0.40 -4.63 -6.07
C GLU A 36 0.25 -6.01 -6.18
N HIS A 37 1.05 -6.39 -5.18
CA HIS A 37 1.59 -7.73 -5.08
C HIS A 37 1.04 -8.44 -3.85
N ARG A 38 0.63 -9.70 -4.04
CA ARG A 38 0.17 -10.57 -2.97
C ARG A 38 1.01 -11.82 -2.95
N GLY A 39 1.51 -12.22 -1.79
CA GLY A 39 2.36 -13.38 -1.69
C GLY A 39 2.68 -13.74 -0.26
N PHE A 40 3.07 -14.99 -0.05
CA PHE A 40 3.54 -15.41 1.26
C PHE A 40 5.00 -15.04 1.44
N LEU A 41 5.31 -14.35 2.54
CA LEU A 41 6.68 -14.20 3.02
C LEU A 41 6.79 -14.84 4.40
N THR A 42 8.03 -15.16 4.78
CA THR A 42 8.35 -15.58 6.14
C THR A 42 9.12 -14.45 6.80
N MET A 43 8.53 -13.81 7.81
CA MET A 43 9.11 -12.66 8.49
C MET A 43 9.71 -13.08 9.82
N PHE A 44 10.89 -12.54 10.14
CA PHE A 44 11.52 -12.71 11.44
C PHE A 44 10.83 -11.85 12.49
N ALA A 45 10.63 -12.38 13.69
CA ALA A 45 10.14 -11.66 14.86
C ALA A 45 10.96 -12.08 16.08
N ASP A 46 11.22 -11.11 16.96
CA ASP A 46 11.72 -11.38 18.30
C ASP A 46 10.52 -11.63 19.22
N ILE A 47 10.46 -12.83 19.79
CA ILE A 47 9.46 -13.22 20.78
C ILE A 47 10.19 -13.54 22.08
N SER A 48 10.10 -12.63 23.04
CA SER A 48 10.68 -12.80 24.38
C SER A 48 12.19 -13.09 24.37
N GLY A 49 12.93 -12.48 23.45
CA GLY A 49 14.37 -12.68 23.28
C GLY A 49 14.75 -13.86 22.39
N PHE A 50 13.77 -14.56 21.83
CA PHE A 50 13.99 -15.67 20.90
C PHE A 50 13.53 -15.29 19.50
N GLY A 51 14.42 -15.50 18.53
CA GLY A 51 14.11 -15.31 17.13
C GLY A 51 13.17 -16.39 16.60
N ALA A 52 12.04 -15.97 16.03
CA ALA A 52 11.06 -16.84 15.38
C ALA A 52 10.76 -16.37 13.95
N TRP A 53 10.40 -17.31 13.09
CA TRP A 53 10.03 -17.03 11.70
C TRP A 53 8.55 -17.33 11.50
N HIS A 54 7.80 -16.33 11.03
CA HIS A 54 6.36 -16.44 10.79
C HIS A 54 6.03 -16.31 9.31
N ARG A 55 5.40 -17.35 8.76
CA ARG A 55 4.78 -17.27 7.44
C ARG A 55 3.49 -16.46 7.52
N ARG A 56 3.37 -15.43 6.69
CA ARG A 56 2.23 -14.52 6.61
C ARG A 56 1.87 -14.24 5.15
N LEU A 57 0.60 -13.96 4.88
CA LEU A 57 0.23 -13.35 3.60
C LEU A 57 0.62 -11.88 3.67
N PHE A 58 1.46 -11.44 2.75
CA PHE A 58 1.81 -10.05 2.55
C PHE A 58 1.07 -9.48 1.34
N VAL A 59 0.63 -8.23 1.49
CA VAL A 59 0.07 -7.43 0.41
C VAL A 59 0.87 -6.15 0.34
N LEU A 60 1.56 -5.95 -0.78
CA LEU A 60 2.16 -4.69 -1.16
C LEU A 60 1.12 -3.91 -1.95
N LYS A 61 0.71 -2.76 -1.42
CA LYS A 61 -0.20 -1.83 -2.08
C LYS A 61 0.26 -0.41 -1.79
N GLU A 62 0.42 0.38 -2.85
CA GLU A 62 0.97 1.74 -2.77
C GLU A 62 2.35 1.75 -2.10
N ASN A 63 2.50 2.39 -0.94
CA ASN A 63 3.73 2.35 -0.13
C ASN A 63 3.63 1.42 1.09
N SER A 64 2.53 0.69 1.26
CA SER A 64 2.31 -0.11 2.46
C SER A 64 2.53 -1.58 2.16
N LEU A 65 3.32 -2.23 3.01
CA LEU A 65 3.46 -3.67 3.05
C LEU A 65 2.73 -4.20 4.29
N SER A 66 1.49 -4.64 4.10
CA SER A 66 0.62 -5.12 5.19
C SER A 66 0.58 -6.64 5.22
N TYR A 67 0.37 -7.24 6.41
CA TYR A 67 0.35 -8.70 6.52
C TYR A 67 -0.70 -9.31 7.44
N TRP A 68 -1.15 -10.51 7.08
CA TRP A 68 -2.17 -11.30 7.78
C TRP A 68 -1.69 -12.72 8.07
N LYS A 69 -2.37 -13.39 9.00
CA LYS A 69 -2.09 -14.80 9.30
C LYS A 69 -2.54 -15.70 8.14
N TYR A 70 -3.73 -15.46 7.61
CA TYR A 70 -4.31 -16.26 6.53
C TYR A 70 -4.81 -15.37 5.37
N PRO A 71 -4.85 -15.89 4.13
CA PRO A 71 -5.36 -15.12 3.00
C PRO A 71 -6.79 -14.63 3.13
N ASP A 72 -7.66 -15.46 3.72
CA ASP A 72 -9.06 -15.11 3.89
C ASP A 72 -9.27 -13.93 4.85
N ASP A 73 -8.29 -13.64 5.69
CA ASP A 73 -8.34 -12.54 6.66
C ASP A 73 -8.20 -11.17 5.96
N GLU A 74 -7.52 -11.09 4.81
CA GLU A 74 -7.24 -9.85 4.07
C GLU A 74 -8.52 -9.02 3.84
N LYS A 75 -9.63 -9.71 3.54
CA LYS A 75 -10.92 -9.08 3.22
C LYS A 75 -11.88 -8.99 4.40
N LYS A 76 -11.51 -9.56 5.57
CA LYS A 76 -12.40 -9.73 6.72
C LYS A 76 -11.97 -8.89 7.91
N ILE A 77 -10.67 -8.77 8.14
CA ILE A 77 -10.11 -8.12 9.33
C ILE A 77 -8.91 -7.24 8.95
N SER A 78 -8.59 -6.30 9.84
CA SER A 78 -7.39 -5.48 9.72
C SER A 78 -6.12 -6.34 9.72
N PRO A 79 -5.03 -5.88 9.05
CA PRO A 79 -3.75 -6.56 9.08
C PRO A 79 -3.22 -6.67 10.52
N ILE A 80 -2.36 -7.67 10.74
CA ILE A 80 -1.63 -7.80 12.00
C ILE A 80 -0.76 -6.57 12.21
N ASP A 81 -0.07 -6.13 11.16
CA ASP A 81 0.64 -4.85 11.11
C ASP A 81 0.86 -4.41 9.65
N SER A 82 1.29 -3.16 9.48
CA SER A 82 1.65 -2.56 8.19
C SER A 82 3.00 -1.86 8.27
N ILE A 83 3.86 -2.11 7.29
CA ILE A 83 5.14 -1.43 7.14
C ILE A 83 4.96 -0.31 6.10
N ASP A 84 5.08 0.94 6.53
CA ASP A 84 5.12 2.11 5.64
C ASP A 84 6.52 2.23 5.01
N LEU A 85 6.60 1.94 3.72
CA LEU A 85 7.84 1.94 2.95
C LEU A 85 8.40 3.35 2.70
N ASN A 86 7.65 4.44 2.93
CA ASN A 86 8.25 5.78 2.89
C ASN A 86 9.24 5.98 4.04
N ASN A 87 9.11 5.20 5.12
CA ASN A 87 10.05 5.23 6.23
C ASN A 87 11.25 4.30 5.99
N CYS A 88 11.30 3.57 4.88
CA CYS A 88 12.46 2.72 4.55
C CYS A 88 13.69 3.56 4.20
N ILE A 89 14.82 3.22 4.81
CA ILE A 89 16.11 3.87 4.53
C ILE A 89 16.90 3.16 3.43
N ASN A 90 16.50 1.94 3.07
CA ASN A 90 17.16 1.17 2.02
C ASN A 90 16.93 1.85 0.66
N LYS A 91 18.01 2.17 -0.05
CA LYS A 91 17.94 2.71 -1.42
C LYS A 91 17.45 1.65 -2.41
N GLU A 92 17.84 0.40 -2.18
CA GLU A 92 17.46 -0.77 -2.97
C GLU A 92 17.24 -1.96 -2.03
N VAL A 93 16.33 -2.86 -2.40
CA VAL A 93 16.01 -4.06 -1.62
C VAL A 93 16.48 -5.29 -2.40
N GLY A 94 17.31 -6.11 -1.77
CA GLY A 94 17.86 -7.32 -2.37
C GLY A 94 18.23 -8.37 -1.32
N PRO A 95 18.78 -9.52 -1.75
CA PRO A 95 19.24 -10.56 -0.84
C PRO A 95 20.28 -10.01 0.14
N VAL A 96 20.14 -10.33 1.43
CA VAL A 96 21.14 -9.95 2.44
C VAL A 96 22.33 -10.90 2.45
N SER A 97 23.47 -10.42 2.95
CA SER A 97 24.63 -11.26 3.23
C SER A 97 24.28 -12.38 4.22
N ARG A 98 24.94 -13.54 4.07
CA ARG A 98 24.78 -14.66 5.00
C ARG A 98 25.28 -14.36 6.41
N ASP A 99 26.13 -13.35 6.56
CA ASP A 99 26.60 -12.87 7.87
C ASP A 99 25.47 -12.19 8.67
N ILE A 100 24.46 -11.65 7.98
CA ILE A 100 23.27 -11.06 8.59
C ILE A 100 22.21 -12.13 8.81
N CYS A 101 21.95 -12.96 7.78
CA CYS A 101 20.95 -14.01 7.87
C CYS A 101 21.34 -15.23 7.03
N ALA A 102 21.46 -16.39 7.69
CA ALA A 102 21.76 -17.65 7.01
C ALA A 102 20.59 -18.19 6.15
N ARG A 103 19.36 -17.67 6.32
CA ARG A 103 18.18 -18.13 5.58
C ARG A 103 18.25 -17.63 4.13
N LEU A 104 18.12 -18.55 3.18
CA LEU A 104 18.10 -18.23 1.75
C LEU A 104 16.91 -17.34 1.38
N HIS A 105 17.09 -16.54 0.32
CA HIS A 105 16.07 -15.64 -0.24
C HIS A 105 15.52 -14.63 0.78
N THR A 106 16.36 -14.21 1.73
CA THR A 106 16.01 -13.19 2.73
C THR A 106 16.46 -11.82 2.24
N PHE A 107 15.59 -10.82 2.37
CA PHE A 107 15.93 -9.41 2.23
C PHE A 107 15.67 -8.70 3.56
N LEU A 108 16.28 -7.53 3.75
CA LEU A 108 16.10 -6.69 4.94
C LEU A 108 15.45 -5.38 4.55
N LEU A 109 14.46 -4.96 5.34
CA LEU A 109 13.90 -3.62 5.32
C LEU A 109 14.24 -2.94 6.65
N GLU A 110 14.96 -1.83 6.55
CA GLU A 110 15.30 -0.96 7.66
C GLU A 110 14.42 0.28 7.56
N THR A 111 13.75 0.61 8.65
CA THR A 111 12.86 1.77 8.72
C THR A 111 13.29 2.74 9.82
N VAL A 112 13.06 4.02 9.59
CA VAL A 112 13.16 5.02 10.67
C VAL A 112 12.00 4.79 11.62
N LYS A 113 12.30 4.47 12.88
CA LYS A 113 11.26 4.41 13.91
C LYS A 113 10.66 5.79 14.09
N ASN A 114 9.39 5.95 13.70
CA ASN A 114 8.62 7.10 14.12
C ASN A 114 8.31 6.95 15.62
N PRO A 115 8.79 7.82 16.52
CA PRO A 115 8.63 7.68 17.97
C PRO A 115 7.17 7.66 18.44
N PHE A 116 6.22 7.97 17.54
CA PHE A 116 4.77 7.95 17.82
C PHE A 116 4.05 6.67 17.35
N HIS A 117 4.71 5.75 16.65
CA HIS A 117 4.10 4.49 16.23
C HIS A 117 4.20 3.45 17.36
N LYS A 118 3.09 3.24 18.09
CA LYS A 118 2.99 2.16 19.07
C LYS A 118 2.98 0.82 18.33
N THR A 119 4.10 0.10 18.35
CA THR A 119 4.09 -1.33 18.07
C THR A 119 3.25 -2.01 19.16
N LYS A 120 2.15 -2.66 18.79
CA LYS A 120 1.43 -3.53 19.72
C LYS A 120 2.32 -4.75 19.96
N SER A 121 3.07 -4.74 21.05
CA SER A 121 3.65 -5.97 21.60
C SER A 121 2.49 -6.90 21.95
N LEU A 122 2.52 -8.11 21.40
CA LEU A 122 1.72 -9.24 21.91
C LEU A 122 2.19 -9.62 23.31
#